data_AF-A0A1C6VMP6-F1
#
_entry.id   AF-A0A1C6VMP6-F1
#
_cell.length_a   1.000
_cell.length_b   1.000
_cell.length_c   1.000
_cell.angle_alpha   90.00
_cell.angle_beta   90.00
_cell.angle_gamma   90.00
#
_symmetry.space_group_name_H-M   'P 1'
#
loop_
_entity.id
_entity.type
_entity.pdbx_description
1 polymer ?
#
loop_
_entity_poly.entity_id
_entity_poly.type
_entity_poly.pdbx_seq_one_letter_code
_entity_poly.pdbx_strand_id
1 'polypeptide(L)'
;MRRLLAVITVTAVLFTGAGCADDRPEPATPGAASGGPGGGAPGAGSGAAGGNAPEVCAAAQAAGDTAVRTYVEELGKMVAAVGANDGTAAETARKRISAALTDWRAALRRESGRAEDTQLKTLLADMAAEVGTLGTDVDAIDETELDRLRQRLDQLCAR
;
A
#
# COMPACT_ATOMS: atom_id res chain seq x y z
N MET A 1 -41.32 0.38 -8.81
CA MET A 1 -41.61 1.82 -8.57
C MET A 1 -41.13 2.11 -7.16
N ARG A 2 -40.16 2.98 -6.85
CA ARG A 2 -39.69 4.23 -7.44
C ARG A 2 -38.16 4.24 -7.45
N ARG A 3 -37.58 4.73 -8.54
CA ARG A 3 -36.18 5.14 -8.65
C ARG A 3 -36.03 6.47 -7.88
N LEU A 4 -35.00 6.61 -7.05
CA LEU A 4 -34.55 7.92 -6.55
C LEU A 4 -33.10 8.11 -6.99
N LEU A 5 -32.94 9.09 -7.87
CA LEU A 5 -31.70 9.54 -8.49
C LEU A 5 -31.06 10.66 -7.66
N ALA A 6 -29.74 10.60 -7.57
CA ALA A 6 -28.75 11.69 -7.65
C ALA A 6 -28.88 12.92 -6.72
N VAL A 7 -27.82 13.18 -5.95
CA VAL A 7 -27.12 14.48 -5.97
C VAL A 7 -25.63 14.25 -5.76
N ILE A 8 -24.82 14.64 -6.74
CA ILE A 8 -23.36 14.74 -6.69
C ILE A 8 -23.05 16.15 -6.20
N THR A 9 -22.38 16.31 -5.06
CA THR A 9 -21.76 17.58 -4.68
C THR A 9 -20.26 17.49 -4.89
N VAL A 10 -19.79 18.02 -6.02
CA VAL A 10 -18.38 18.23 -6.32
C VAL A 10 -17.89 19.43 -5.52
N THR A 11 -17.06 19.18 -4.51
CA THR A 11 -16.37 20.27 -3.78
C THR A 11 -15.04 20.54 -4.48
N ALA A 12 -15.00 21.58 -5.31
CA ALA A 12 -13.77 22.09 -5.89
C ALA A 12 -12.96 22.82 -4.81
N VAL A 13 -11.85 22.22 -4.36
CA VAL A 13 -10.85 22.91 -3.53
C VAL A 13 -9.78 23.48 -4.48
N LEU A 14 -9.71 24.81 -4.50
CA LEU A 14 -8.72 25.60 -5.21
C LEU A 14 -7.33 25.38 -4.60
N PHE A 15 -6.40 24.84 -5.38
CA PHE A 15 -4.98 24.84 -5.07
C PHE A 15 -4.36 26.20 -5.43
N THR A 16 -3.93 26.95 -4.42
CA THR A 16 -2.98 28.05 -4.57
C THR A 16 -1.56 27.51 -4.43
N GLY A 17 -0.80 27.53 -5.52
CA GLY A 17 0.64 27.28 -5.50
C GLY A 17 1.45 28.55 -5.25
N ALA A 18 2.64 28.37 -4.67
CA ALA A 18 3.91 29.08 -4.95
C ALA A 18 4.91 28.82 -3.81
N GLY A 19 6.04 28.18 -4.11
CA GLY A 19 7.33 28.83 -3.91
C GLY A 19 8.45 27.83 -3.63
N CYS A 20 9.27 27.57 -4.65
CA CYS A 20 10.62 27.03 -4.50
C CYS A 20 11.56 28.15 -4.06
N ALA A 21 12.45 27.88 -3.11
CA ALA A 21 13.77 28.50 -3.03
C ALA A 21 14.73 27.54 -2.31
N ASP A 22 15.78 27.18 -3.02
CA ASP A 22 16.92 26.37 -2.59
C ASP A 22 18.09 27.29 -2.18
N ASP A 23 19.12 26.70 -1.55
CA ASP A 23 20.50 27.22 -1.31
C ASP A 23 20.76 28.19 -0.11
N ARG A 24 21.80 28.15 0.75
CA ARG A 24 22.80 27.20 1.32
C ARG A 24 23.57 28.02 2.44
N PRO A 25 24.79 27.71 2.97
CA PRO A 25 25.09 27.21 4.34
C PRO A 25 25.97 28.10 5.29
N GLU A 26 26.28 27.52 6.49
CA GLU A 26 27.42 27.72 7.45
C GLU A 26 27.32 28.84 8.54
N PRO A 27 28.07 28.83 9.67
CA PRO A 27 28.79 27.76 10.42
C PRO A 27 28.52 27.73 11.95
N ALA A 28 29.22 26.82 12.65
CA ALA A 28 29.11 26.34 14.04
C ALA A 28 29.24 27.33 15.22
N THR A 29 28.65 26.95 16.37
CA THR A 29 29.27 27.08 17.72
C THR A 29 28.85 25.91 18.65
N PRO A 30 29.76 25.39 19.49
CA PRO A 30 29.51 24.24 20.36
C PRO A 30 29.02 24.66 21.76
N GLY A 31 27.93 24.04 22.23
CA GLY A 31 27.43 24.18 23.60
C GLY A 31 27.14 22.81 24.21
N ALA A 32 27.95 22.43 25.18
CA ALA A 32 27.88 21.16 25.91
C ALA A 32 26.97 21.22 27.15
N ALA A 33 26.56 20.03 27.59
CA ALA A 33 25.86 19.65 28.83
C ALA A 33 24.34 19.97 28.86
N SER A 34 23.45 19.09 29.32
CA SER A 34 23.56 18.05 30.35
C SER A 34 22.43 17.04 30.20
N GLY A 35 22.71 15.78 30.56
CA GLY A 35 21.82 14.64 30.34
C GLY A 35 20.56 14.57 31.21
N GLY A 36 19.57 13.88 30.67
CA GLY A 36 18.46 13.26 31.39
C GLY A 36 18.29 11.81 30.89
N PRO A 37 18.11 10.82 31.78
CA PRO A 37 17.85 9.45 31.37
C PRO A 37 16.34 9.25 31.17
N GLY A 38 15.95 8.57 30.08
CA GLY A 38 14.61 7.98 29.97
C GLY A 38 13.86 8.37 28.70
N GLY A 39 13.79 7.42 27.78
CA GLY A 39 13.05 7.52 26.53
C GLY A 39 13.91 7.03 25.38
N GLY A 40 14.14 5.72 25.32
CA GLY A 40 14.86 5.12 24.21
C GLY A 40 14.19 5.49 22.90
N ALA A 41 14.84 6.36 22.13
CA ALA A 41 14.68 6.36 20.70
C ALA A 41 14.99 4.93 20.24
N PRO A 42 14.18 4.30 19.35
CA PRO A 42 14.72 3.18 18.60
C PRO A 42 15.91 3.77 17.86
N GLY A 43 17.11 3.37 18.30
CA GLY A 43 18.33 3.69 17.58
C GLY A 43 18.07 3.27 16.15
N ALA A 44 18.12 4.26 15.26
CA ALA A 44 18.42 4.02 13.87
C ALA A 44 19.80 3.36 13.87
N GLY A 45 19.80 2.05 14.07
CA GLY A 45 20.92 1.21 13.74
C GLY A 45 21.06 1.31 12.24
N SER A 46 21.80 2.31 11.79
CA SER A 46 22.52 2.27 10.53
C SER A 46 23.59 1.18 10.65
N GLY A 47 23.18 -0.07 10.87
CA GLY A 47 23.84 -1.18 10.23
C GLY A 47 23.58 -0.97 8.74
N ALA A 48 24.60 -1.11 7.92
CA ALA A 48 24.40 -1.18 6.48
C ALA A 48 23.15 -2.02 6.18
N ALA A 49 22.33 -1.64 5.20
CA ALA A 49 21.37 -2.55 4.60
C ALA A 49 22.15 -3.74 4.03
N GLY A 50 22.53 -4.65 4.92
CA GLY A 50 23.19 -5.90 4.67
C GLY A 50 22.10 -6.94 4.83
N GLY A 51 21.75 -7.55 3.70
CA GLY A 51 20.74 -8.57 3.61
C GLY A 51 19.93 -8.46 2.32
N ASN A 52 19.08 -9.45 2.10
CA ASN A 52 18.24 -9.63 0.92
C ASN A 52 17.04 -8.64 0.81
N ALA A 53 17.15 -7.46 1.44
CA ALA A 53 16.06 -6.48 1.48
C ALA A 53 15.65 -5.98 0.07
N PRO A 54 16.59 -5.67 -0.86
CA PRO A 54 16.22 -5.29 -2.23
C PRO A 54 15.45 -6.39 -2.96
N GLU A 55 15.87 -7.66 -2.84
CA GLU A 55 15.22 -8.79 -3.49
C GLU A 55 13.82 -9.05 -2.92
N VAL A 56 13.68 -8.99 -1.59
CA VAL A 56 12.40 -9.12 -0.87
C VAL A 56 11.43 -8.01 -1.30
N CYS A 57 11.93 -6.78 -1.40
CA CYS A 57 11.13 -5.63 -1.82
C CYS A 57 10.68 -5.74 -3.28
N ALA A 58 11.58 -6.09 -4.20
CA ALA A 58 11.24 -6.30 -5.60
C ALA A 58 10.20 -7.41 -5.79
N ALA A 59 10.31 -8.51 -5.04
CA ALA A 59 9.33 -9.59 -5.06
C ALA A 59 7.96 -9.16 -4.52
N ALA A 60 7.93 -8.43 -3.41
CA ALA A 60 6.70 -7.90 -2.84
C ALA A 60 6.01 -6.90 -3.79
N GLN A 61 6.78 -6.04 -4.46
CA GLN A 61 6.29 -5.08 -5.46
C GLN A 61 5.70 -5.78 -6.68
N ALA A 62 6.42 -6.75 -7.25
CA ALA A 62 5.91 -7.52 -8.39
C ALA A 62 4.60 -8.26 -8.06
N ALA A 63 4.47 -8.78 -6.83
CA ALA A 63 3.24 -9.40 -6.36
C ALA A 63 2.09 -8.39 -6.24
N GLY A 64 2.36 -7.20 -5.70
CA GLY A 64 1.39 -6.10 -5.61
C GLY A 64 0.92 -5.62 -6.98
N ASP A 65 1.85 -5.40 -7.92
CA ASP A 65 1.55 -5.01 -9.30
C ASP A 65 0.64 -6.01 -10.01
N THR A 66 0.92 -7.30 -9.83
CA THR A 66 0.13 -8.38 -10.41
C THR A 66 -1.28 -8.39 -9.83
N ALA A 67 -1.40 -8.22 -8.51
CA ALA A 67 -2.69 -8.21 -7.81
C ALA A 67 -3.56 -7.02 -8.23
N VAL A 68 -2.99 -5.80 -8.27
CA VAL A 68 -3.69 -4.58 -8.69
C VAL A 68 -4.15 -4.68 -10.15
N ARG A 69 -3.30 -5.16 -11.05
CA ARG A 69 -3.69 -5.36 -12.46
C ARG A 69 -4.86 -6.33 -12.59
N THR A 70 -4.79 -7.46 -11.88
CA THR A 70 -5.87 -8.46 -11.88
C THR A 70 -7.16 -7.89 -11.28
N TYR A 71 -7.05 -7.12 -10.20
CA TYR A 71 -8.18 -6.46 -9.56
C TYR A 71 -8.91 -5.54 -10.55
N VAL A 72 -8.18 -4.62 -11.20
CA VAL A 72 -8.76 -3.65 -12.15
C VAL A 72 -9.37 -4.36 -13.38
N GLU A 73 -8.68 -5.36 -13.92
CA GLU A 73 -9.17 -6.13 -15.06
C GLU A 73 -10.47 -6.86 -14.75
N GLU A 74 -10.52 -7.57 -13.62
CA GLU A 74 -11.71 -8.34 -13.23
C GLU A 74 -12.83 -7.42 -12.74
N LEU A 75 -12.53 -6.26 -12.12
CA LEU A 75 -13.53 -5.25 -11.79
C LEU A 75 -14.23 -4.74 -13.06
N GLY A 76 -13.49 -4.44 -14.12
CA GLY A 76 -14.04 -4.07 -15.42
C GLY A 76 -14.96 -5.15 -16.00
N LYS A 77 -14.57 -6.43 -15.89
CA LYS A 77 -15.41 -7.57 -16.31
C LYS A 77 -16.68 -7.70 -15.47
N MET A 78 -16.59 -7.49 -14.16
CA MET A 78 -17.75 -7.52 -13.26
C MET A 78 -18.75 -6.43 -13.62
N VAL A 79 -18.29 -5.19 -13.85
CA VAL A 79 -19.15 -4.06 -14.26
C VAL A 79 -19.85 -4.36 -15.60
N ALA A 80 -19.11 -4.88 -16.59
CA ALA A 80 -19.68 -5.27 -17.87
C ALA A 80 -20.74 -6.39 -17.73
N ALA A 81 -20.47 -7.39 -16.90
CA ALA A 81 -21.38 -8.50 -16.62
C ALA A 81 -22.66 -8.03 -15.92
N VAL A 82 -22.56 -7.13 -14.95
CA VAL A 82 -23.73 -6.50 -14.30
C VAL A 82 -24.55 -5.71 -15.31
N GLY A 83 -23.91 -4.94 -16.19
CA GLY A 83 -24.60 -4.23 -17.28
C GLY A 83 -25.32 -5.15 -18.26
N ALA A 84 -24.82 -6.37 -18.46
CA ALA A 84 -25.43 -7.43 -19.27
C ALA A 84 -26.44 -8.31 -18.49
N ASN A 85 -26.66 -8.05 -17.20
CA ASN A 85 -27.47 -8.89 -16.30
C ASN A 85 -26.96 -10.35 -16.21
N ASP A 86 -25.65 -10.56 -16.33
CA ASP A 86 -25.00 -11.85 -16.15
C ASP A 86 -24.38 -11.97 -14.75
N GLY A 87 -25.19 -12.45 -13.81
CA GLY A 87 -24.74 -12.64 -12.43
C GLY A 87 -23.63 -13.69 -12.27
N THR A 88 -23.53 -14.65 -13.19
CA THR A 88 -22.50 -15.71 -13.10
C THR A 88 -21.14 -15.17 -13.51
N ALA A 89 -21.08 -14.36 -14.56
CA ALA A 89 -19.85 -13.68 -14.96
C ALA A 89 -19.40 -12.67 -13.90
N ALA A 90 -20.34 -11.91 -13.29
CA ALA A 90 -20.02 -10.98 -12.21
C ALA A 90 -19.42 -11.71 -10.99
N GLU A 91 -20.03 -12.82 -10.55
CA GLU A 91 -19.53 -13.63 -9.44
C GLU A 91 -18.18 -14.29 -9.76
N THR A 92 -17.97 -14.70 -11.01
CA THR A 92 -16.69 -15.27 -11.45
C THR A 92 -15.57 -14.23 -11.37
N ALA A 93 -15.83 -13.01 -11.82
CA ALA A 93 -14.88 -11.91 -11.72
C ALA A 93 -14.55 -11.58 -10.26
N ARG A 94 -15.56 -11.50 -9.39
CA ARG A 94 -15.38 -11.32 -7.93
C ARG A 94 -14.47 -12.39 -7.32
N LYS A 95 -14.71 -13.67 -7.62
CA LYS A 95 -13.86 -14.77 -7.12
C LYS A 95 -12.42 -14.65 -7.56
N ARG A 96 -12.17 -14.18 -8.80
CA ARG A 96 -10.81 -13.95 -9.30
C ARG A 96 -10.13 -12.80 -8.58
N ILE A 97 -10.86 -11.73 -8.28
CA ILE A 97 -10.36 -10.63 -7.44
C ILE A 97 -9.95 -11.16 -6.05
N SER A 98 -10.83 -11.88 -5.37
CA SER A 98 -10.53 -12.48 -4.05
C SER A 98 -9.31 -13.41 -4.08
N ALA A 99 -9.18 -14.21 -5.15
CA ALA A 99 -8.05 -15.10 -5.34
C ALA A 99 -6.73 -14.31 -5.50
N ALA A 100 -6.72 -13.27 -6.33
CA ALA A 100 -5.54 -12.42 -6.54
C ALA A 100 -5.06 -11.76 -5.23
N LEU A 101 -5.99 -11.25 -4.41
CA LEU A 101 -5.66 -10.68 -3.10
C LEU A 101 -5.14 -11.74 -2.12
N THR A 102 -5.71 -12.94 -2.16
CA THR A 102 -5.24 -14.08 -1.35
C THR A 102 -3.81 -14.47 -1.72
N ASP A 103 -3.51 -14.51 -3.01
CA ASP A 103 -2.18 -14.83 -3.53
C ASP A 103 -1.15 -13.75 -3.19
N TRP A 104 -1.53 -12.48 -3.29
CA TRP A 104 -0.68 -11.36 -2.87
C TRP A 104 -0.35 -11.44 -1.38
N ARG A 105 -1.35 -11.66 -0.53
CA ARG A 105 -1.14 -11.89 0.90
C ARG A 105 -0.16 -13.05 1.15
N ALA A 106 -0.30 -14.14 0.41
CA ALA A 106 0.60 -15.29 0.54
C ALA A 106 2.04 -14.94 0.13
N ALA A 107 2.21 -14.12 -0.92
CA ALA A 107 3.51 -13.61 -1.33
C ALA A 107 4.13 -12.71 -0.24
N LEU A 108 3.38 -11.76 0.31
CA LEU A 108 3.85 -10.88 1.39
C LEU A 108 4.32 -11.67 2.62
N ARG A 109 3.59 -12.74 3.01
CA ARG A 109 4.01 -13.61 4.12
C ARG A 109 5.27 -14.44 3.81
N ARG A 110 5.44 -14.85 2.56
CA ARG A 110 6.66 -15.54 2.12
C ARG A 110 7.86 -14.61 2.23
N GLU A 111 7.71 -13.41 1.70
CA GLU A 111 8.78 -12.42 1.66
C GLU A 111 9.10 -11.88 3.06
N SER A 112 8.10 -11.71 3.94
CA SER A 112 8.35 -11.40 5.36
C SER A 112 9.12 -12.50 6.09
N GLY A 113 8.88 -13.78 5.75
CA GLY A 113 9.64 -14.90 6.29
C GLY A 113 11.10 -14.93 5.83
N ARG A 114 11.38 -14.36 4.65
CA ARG A 114 12.71 -14.31 4.02
C ARG A 114 13.49 -13.05 4.40
N ALA A 115 12.81 -11.97 4.78
CA ALA A 115 13.44 -10.72 5.17
C ALA A 115 14.38 -10.91 6.37
N GLU A 116 15.65 -10.54 6.18
CA GLU A 116 16.66 -10.50 7.25
C GLU A 116 16.50 -9.25 8.12
N ASP A 117 15.99 -8.15 7.54
CA ASP A 117 15.65 -6.95 8.28
C ASP A 117 14.35 -7.13 9.08
N THR A 118 14.41 -6.84 10.39
CA THR A 118 13.29 -7.05 11.31
C THR A 118 12.17 -6.03 11.10
N GLN A 119 12.49 -4.80 10.67
CA GLN A 119 11.47 -3.78 10.38
C GLN A 119 10.70 -4.14 9.12
N LEU A 120 11.39 -4.53 8.05
CA LEU A 120 10.82 -5.00 6.78
C LEU A 120 9.94 -6.24 7.00
N LYS A 121 10.41 -7.20 7.80
CA LYS A 121 9.63 -8.38 8.18
C LYS A 121 8.29 -8.03 8.82
N THR A 122 8.31 -7.14 9.81
CA THR A 122 7.11 -6.72 10.53
C THR A 122 6.14 -6.01 9.59
N LEU A 123 6.65 -5.07 8.78
CA LEU A 123 5.85 -4.31 7.83
C LEU A 123 5.19 -5.19 6.76
N LEU A 124 5.91 -6.15 6.17
CA LEU A 124 5.34 -7.07 5.20
C LEU A 124 4.28 -7.99 5.83
N ALA A 125 4.46 -8.38 7.09
CA ALA A 125 3.46 -9.15 7.83
C ALA A 125 2.18 -8.33 8.11
N ASP A 126 2.33 -7.06 8.49
CA ASP A 126 1.20 -6.14 8.72
C ASP A 126 0.43 -5.89 7.42
N MET A 127 1.13 -5.63 6.31
CA MET A 127 0.50 -5.50 4.99
C MET A 127 -0.24 -6.78 4.57
N ALA A 128 0.32 -7.96 4.85
CA ALA A 128 -0.38 -9.22 4.59
C ALA A 128 -1.66 -9.36 5.43
N ALA A 129 -1.69 -8.84 6.66
CA ALA A 129 -2.91 -8.81 7.47
C ALA A 129 -3.95 -7.85 6.86
N GLU A 130 -3.54 -6.65 6.47
CA GLU A 130 -4.39 -5.65 5.81
C GLU A 130 -5.02 -6.19 4.52
N VAL A 131 -4.21 -6.76 3.60
CA VAL A 131 -4.69 -7.40 2.35
C VAL A 131 -5.63 -8.58 2.66
N GLY A 132 -5.39 -9.29 3.77
CA GLY A 132 -6.27 -10.37 4.22
C GLY A 132 -7.67 -9.88 4.60
N THR A 133 -7.77 -8.72 5.27
CA THR A 133 -9.04 -8.09 5.60
C THR A 133 -9.77 -7.64 4.33
N LEU A 134 -9.07 -7.00 3.40
CA LEU A 134 -9.66 -6.58 2.12
C LEU A 134 -10.19 -7.77 1.32
N GLY A 135 -9.41 -8.85 1.18
CA GLY A 135 -9.84 -10.04 0.45
C GLY A 135 -11.11 -10.73 0.98
N THR A 136 -11.50 -10.46 2.23
CA THR A 136 -12.76 -10.98 2.81
C THR A 136 -14.00 -10.15 2.46
N ASP A 137 -13.83 -8.91 2.03
CA ASP A 137 -14.93 -8.00 1.72
C ASP A 137 -14.65 -7.20 0.44
N VAL A 138 -14.60 -7.90 -0.70
CA VAL A 138 -14.25 -7.31 -2.02
C VAL A 138 -15.22 -6.20 -2.44
N ASP A 139 -16.46 -6.23 -1.95
CA ASP A 139 -17.45 -5.18 -2.23
C ASP A 139 -17.22 -3.89 -1.44
N ALA A 140 -16.44 -3.95 -0.35
CA ALA A 140 -16.05 -2.80 0.44
C ALA A 140 -14.70 -2.20 0.01
N ILE A 141 -13.98 -2.85 -0.90
CA ILE A 141 -12.69 -2.34 -1.39
C ILE A 141 -12.93 -1.31 -2.49
N ASP A 142 -12.61 -0.05 -2.22
CA ASP A 142 -12.50 0.99 -3.24
C ASP A 142 -11.09 1.02 -3.85
N GLU A 143 -10.95 1.45 -5.12
CA GLU A 143 -9.67 1.58 -5.84
C GLU A 143 -8.62 2.38 -5.03
N THR A 144 -9.06 3.37 -4.26
CA THR A 144 -8.23 4.19 -3.37
C THR A 144 -7.51 3.40 -2.27
N GLU A 145 -8.07 2.30 -1.78
CA GLU A 145 -7.42 1.50 -0.74
C GLU A 145 -6.27 0.65 -1.31
N LEU A 146 -6.44 0.09 -2.51
CA LEU A 146 -5.38 -0.63 -3.22
C LEU A 146 -4.21 0.30 -3.57
N ASP A 147 -4.50 1.50 -4.07
CA ASP A 147 -3.46 2.49 -4.39
C ASP A 147 -2.70 2.95 -3.15
N ARG A 148 -3.39 3.09 -2.00
CA ARG A 148 -2.74 3.41 -0.73
C ARG A 148 -1.77 2.30 -0.29
N LEU A 149 -2.17 1.03 -0.42
CA LEU A 149 -1.30 -0.10 -0.10
C LEU A 149 -0.07 -0.15 -1.01
N ARG A 150 -0.25 0.13 -2.32
CA ARG A 150 0.83 0.25 -3.29
C ARG A 150 1.81 1.37 -2.93
N GLN A 151 1.31 2.57 -2.63
CA GLN A 151 2.15 3.70 -2.24
C GLN A 151 2.96 3.42 -0.97
N ARG A 152 2.37 2.71 0.01
CA ARG A 152 3.10 2.28 1.21
C ARG A 152 4.23 1.33 0.85
N LEU A 153 3.98 0.35 -0.02
CA LEU A 153 5.00 -0.58 -0.51
C LEU A 153 6.16 0.15 -1.20
N ASP A 154 5.85 1.11 -2.07
CA ASP A 154 6.86 1.87 -2.81
C ASP A 154 7.71 2.77 -1.90
N GLN A 155 7.11 3.41 -0.90
CA GLN A 155 7.86 4.18 0.10
C GLN A 155 8.76 3.31 0.98
N LEU A 156 8.40 2.05 1.20
CA LEU A 156 9.20 1.11 1.96
C LEU A 156 10.40 0.62 1.17
N CYS A 157 10.20 0.35 -0.12
CA CYS A 157 11.22 -0.22 -1.00
C CYS A 157 12.12 0.83 -1.67
N ALA A 158 11.82 2.12 -1.52
CA ALA A 158 12.67 3.22 -1.93
C ALA A 158 13.71 3.66 -0.87
N ARG A 159 13.74 3.00 0.30
CA ARG A 159 14.65 3.31 1.42
C ARG A 159 15.89 2.41 1.45
#